data_AF-A0A401H924-F1
#
_entry.id   AF-A0A401H924-F1
#
_cell.length_a   1.000
_cell.length_b   1.000
_cell.length_c   1.000
_cell.angle_alpha   90.00
_cell.angle_beta   90.00
_cell.angle_gamma   90.00
#
_symmetry.space_group_name_H-M   'P 1'
#
loop_
_entity.id
_entity.type
_entity.pdbx_description
1 polymer ?
#
loop_
_entity_poly.entity_id
_entity_poly.type
_entity_poly.pdbx_seq_one_letter_code
_entity_poly.pdbx_strand_id
1 'polypeptide(L)'
;MDGRFGVVSSPTIEEAAGLLEKLLDGSSMVVVAGVCSSEYEGRGASVSTEGDKLLIVKPGGAVILHGPRGFRPLNWQPSTSHTEVATAEGLLTLKFYRRTPREVLKIACSSVWYVAWVRFPEEGAFWMYMTEDDLRRAVALHPRELLGEDIRFFAEEKRTPSGKADLYGVDGRGNIVIVEVKRVRADESAVRQLEGYVRDYPTQAKVRGILVAPDISDAARRLLESRGLEFRRVDLKKAYSLLKPGRGRSVLDFL
;
A
#
# COMPACT_ATOMS: atom_id res chain seq x y z
N MET A 1 -19.09 22.47 18.15
CA MET A 1 -18.71 22.64 16.73
C MET A 1 -19.54 21.62 16.01
N ASP A 2 -20.73 22.05 15.59
CA ASP A 2 -21.86 21.13 15.39
C ASP A 2 -22.05 20.73 13.92
N GLY A 3 -21.08 21.10 13.07
CA GLY A 3 -21.04 20.74 11.67
C GLY A 3 -20.28 19.43 11.43
N ARG A 4 -20.75 18.64 10.46
CA ARG A 4 -20.07 17.44 9.94
C ARG A 4 -18.65 17.74 9.45
N PHE A 5 -18.40 18.95 8.97
CA PHE A 5 -17.10 19.42 8.51
C PHE A 5 -16.98 20.94 8.70
N GLY A 6 -15.78 21.45 8.56
CA GLY A 6 -15.52 22.90 8.52
C GLY A 6 -14.08 23.22 8.16
N VAL A 7 -13.83 24.51 7.94
CA VAL A 7 -12.49 25.07 7.69
C VAL A 7 -12.38 26.43 8.37
N VAL A 8 -11.24 26.67 8.99
CA VAL A 8 -10.81 28.00 9.46
C VAL A 8 -9.55 28.37 8.69
N SER A 9 -9.59 29.50 8.00
CA SER A 9 -8.47 30.02 7.22
C SER A 9 -7.76 31.13 7.99
N SER A 10 -6.43 31.15 7.87
CA SER A 10 -5.52 32.10 8.52
C SER A 10 -5.80 32.33 10.02
N PRO A 11 -6.00 31.28 10.84
CA PRO A 11 -6.17 31.46 12.28
C PRO A 11 -4.90 32.00 12.93
N THR A 12 -5.05 32.71 14.05
CA THR A 12 -3.91 32.92 14.94
C THR A 12 -3.42 31.59 15.54
N ILE A 13 -2.22 31.59 16.12
CA ILE A 13 -1.68 30.39 16.77
C ILE A 13 -2.56 29.94 17.93
N GLU A 14 -3.12 30.89 18.68
CA GLU A 14 -4.04 30.63 19.80
C GLU A 14 -5.39 30.09 19.32
N GLU A 15 -5.94 30.66 18.24
CA GLU A 15 -7.17 30.18 17.62
C GLU A 15 -6.99 28.75 17.08
N ALA A 16 -5.87 28.49 16.39
CA ALA A 16 -5.54 27.17 15.89
C ALA A 16 -5.37 26.16 17.04
N ALA A 17 -4.68 26.54 18.12
CA ALA A 17 -4.51 25.68 19.29
C ALA A 17 -5.85 25.32 19.93
N GLY A 18 -6.69 26.31 20.25
CA GLY A 18 -7.99 26.07 20.87
C GLY A 18 -8.96 25.28 19.98
N LEU A 19 -8.80 25.36 18.65
CA LEU A 19 -9.51 24.55 17.68
C LEU A 19 -8.99 23.09 17.69
N LEU A 20 -7.68 22.90 17.64
CA LEU A 20 -7.04 21.58 17.59
C LEU A 20 -7.18 20.79 18.89
N GLU A 21 -7.16 21.45 20.05
CA GLU A 21 -7.48 20.82 21.35
C GLU A 21 -8.84 20.12 21.33
N LYS A 22 -9.82 20.69 20.63
CA LYS A 22 -11.18 20.13 20.52
C LYS A 22 -11.30 19.08 19.42
N LEU A 23 -10.56 19.24 18.32
CA LEU A 23 -10.70 18.38 17.13
C LEU A 23 -9.81 17.13 17.18
N LEU A 24 -8.70 17.16 17.92
CA LEU A 24 -7.77 16.03 18.06
C LEU A 24 -8.19 15.04 19.16
N ASP A 25 -9.50 14.86 19.34
CA ASP A 25 -10.12 13.92 20.28
C ASP A 25 -10.26 12.49 19.72
N GLY A 26 -9.88 12.28 18.45
CA GLY A 26 -9.95 11.01 17.75
C GLY A 26 -11.26 10.77 16.99
N SER A 27 -12.21 11.71 17.00
CA SER A 27 -13.51 11.60 16.30
C SER A 27 -13.51 12.17 14.89
N SER A 28 -12.55 13.04 14.58
CA SER A 28 -12.51 13.82 13.34
C SER A 28 -11.22 13.55 12.58
N MET A 29 -11.30 13.57 11.25
CA MET A 29 -10.12 13.79 10.43
C MET A 29 -9.82 15.27 10.43
N VAL A 30 -8.57 15.62 10.71
CA VAL A 30 -8.09 17.01 10.81
C VAL A 30 -6.96 17.20 9.83
N VAL A 31 -6.99 18.29 9.08
CA VAL A 31 -5.95 18.70 8.14
C VAL A 31 -5.47 20.09 8.52
N VAL A 32 -4.15 20.24 8.69
CA VAL A 32 -3.50 21.51 9.01
C VAL A 32 -2.44 21.79 7.97
N ALA A 33 -2.46 22.98 7.38
CA ALA A 33 -1.38 23.47 6.52
C ALA A 33 -0.72 24.69 7.14
N GLY A 34 0.60 24.79 7.01
CA GLY A 34 1.35 25.90 7.58
C GLY A 34 2.86 25.72 7.43
N VAL A 35 3.61 26.62 8.06
CA VAL A 35 5.06 26.56 8.13
C VAL A 35 5.44 25.86 9.43
N CYS A 36 6.00 24.65 9.31
CA CYS A 36 6.30 23.81 10.47
C CYS A 36 7.63 23.06 10.34
N SER A 37 8.22 22.74 11.49
CA SER A 37 9.29 21.76 11.67
C SER A 37 8.77 20.52 12.38
N SER A 38 9.53 19.43 12.35
CA SER A 38 9.19 18.21 13.09
C SER A 38 10.40 17.49 13.65
N GLU A 39 10.20 16.85 14.79
CA GLU A 39 11.16 15.98 15.45
C GLU A 39 10.44 14.68 15.78
N TYR A 40 11.08 13.55 15.48
CA TYR A 40 10.56 12.23 15.78
C TYR A 40 11.61 11.39 16.50
N GLU A 41 11.16 10.70 17.55
CA GLU A 41 11.95 9.76 18.32
C GLU A 41 11.15 8.47 18.57
N GLY A 42 11.77 7.32 18.33
CA GLY A 42 11.15 6.02 18.49
C GLY A 42 12.03 4.88 17.99
N ARG A 43 11.54 4.06 17.07
CA ARG A 43 12.34 3.01 16.38
C ARG A 43 13.50 3.58 15.54
N GLY A 44 13.49 4.87 15.30
CA GLY A 44 14.56 5.66 14.69
C GLY A 44 14.42 7.10 15.16
N ALA A 45 15.21 8.00 14.59
CA ALA A 45 15.10 9.42 14.86
C ALA A 45 15.14 10.20 13.54
N SER A 46 14.42 11.32 13.48
CA SER A 46 14.45 12.20 12.32
C SER A 46 14.07 13.63 12.70
N VAL A 47 14.66 14.60 12.00
CA VAL A 47 14.33 16.01 12.11
C VAL A 47 13.98 16.55 10.73
N SER A 48 12.91 17.33 10.63
CA SER A 48 12.59 18.14 9.46
C SER A 48 12.67 19.61 9.86
N THR A 49 13.47 20.37 9.12
CA THR A 49 13.57 21.82 9.32
C THR A 49 12.26 22.51 8.99
N GLU A 50 12.17 23.76 9.45
CA GLU A 50 11.06 24.64 9.14
C GLU A 50 10.82 24.76 7.62
N GLY A 51 9.55 24.83 7.24
CA GLY A 51 9.08 25.04 5.87
C GLY A 51 7.65 24.54 5.72
N ASP A 52 7.09 24.68 4.52
CA ASP A 52 5.69 24.32 4.25
C ASP A 52 5.42 22.84 4.53
N LYS A 53 4.39 22.58 5.33
CA LYS A 53 3.93 21.23 5.67
C LYS A 53 2.41 21.11 5.56
N LEU A 54 1.98 19.89 5.25
CA LEU A 54 0.59 19.45 5.37
C LEU A 54 0.53 18.31 6.40
N LEU A 55 -0.12 18.56 7.52
CA LEU A 55 -0.41 17.59 8.57
C LEU A 55 -1.81 17.03 8.37
N ILE A 56 -1.94 15.70 8.43
CA ILE A 56 -3.22 14.99 8.46
C ILE A 56 -3.24 14.14 9.72
N VAL A 57 -4.28 14.31 10.54
CA VAL A 57 -4.59 13.45 11.68
C VAL A 57 -5.92 12.76 11.40
N LYS A 58 -5.96 11.43 11.44
CA LYS A 58 -7.16 10.65 11.18
C LYS A 58 -7.89 10.30 12.48
N PRO A 59 -9.20 9.97 12.40
CA PRO A 59 -9.86 9.19 13.44
C PRO A 59 -9.05 7.92 13.75
N GLY A 60 -8.93 7.56 15.03
CA GLY A 60 -8.03 6.49 15.48
C GLY A 60 -6.57 6.91 15.67
N GLY A 61 -6.23 8.19 15.44
CA GLY A 61 -4.97 8.79 15.88
C GLY A 61 -3.78 8.56 14.94
N ALA A 62 -3.99 8.09 13.71
CA ALA A 62 -2.93 8.05 12.71
C ALA A 62 -2.53 9.48 12.31
N VAL A 63 -1.23 9.76 12.28
CA VAL A 63 -0.67 11.08 11.97
C VAL A 63 0.23 10.96 10.75
N ILE A 64 0.08 11.88 9.81
CA ILE A 64 0.83 11.90 8.55
C ILE A 64 1.27 13.33 8.27
N LEU A 65 2.57 13.56 8.12
CA LEU A 65 3.15 14.86 7.82
C LEU A 65 3.82 14.83 6.44
N HIS A 66 3.35 15.66 5.52
CA HIS A 66 3.91 15.81 4.18
C HIS A 66 4.63 17.14 4.01
N GLY A 67 5.67 17.14 3.18
CA GLY A 67 6.18 18.35 2.53
C GLY A 67 5.51 18.56 1.17
N PRO A 68 5.85 19.64 0.44
CA PRO A 68 5.18 20.02 -0.80
C PRO A 68 5.51 19.12 -2.01
N ARG A 69 6.46 18.19 -1.88
CA ARG A 69 6.95 17.35 -2.98
C ARG A 69 7.07 15.89 -2.55
N GLY A 70 6.91 14.99 -3.53
CA GLY A 70 7.06 13.55 -3.34
C GLY A 70 5.78 12.87 -2.84
N PHE A 71 5.72 11.55 -3.01
CA PHE A 71 4.55 10.75 -2.64
C PHE A 71 4.57 10.26 -1.18
N ARG A 72 5.77 10.19 -0.58
CA ARG A 72 5.94 9.67 0.79
C ARG A 72 5.79 10.78 1.82
N PRO A 73 5.19 10.50 2.98
CA PRO A 73 5.25 11.43 4.10
C PRO A 73 6.70 11.62 4.58
N LEU A 74 6.98 12.80 5.13
CA LEU A 74 8.24 13.09 5.82
C LEU A 74 8.29 12.34 7.16
N ASN A 75 7.19 12.37 7.90
CA ASN A 75 7.00 11.63 9.13
C ASN A 75 5.57 11.08 9.19
N TRP A 76 5.40 9.94 9.85
CA TRP A 76 4.09 9.36 10.10
C TRP A 76 4.11 8.53 11.36
N GLN A 77 2.94 8.39 11.98
CA GLN A 77 2.71 7.54 13.13
C GLN A 77 1.39 6.79 12.91
N PRO A 78 1.35 5.44 13.04
CA PRO A 78 0.15 4.66 12.71
C PRO A 78 -1.00 4.88 13.68
N SER A 79 -0.70 5.26 14.91
CA SER A 79 -1.68 5.43 15.99
C SER A 79 -1.12 6.38 17.04
N THR A 80 -1.98 7.16 17.68
CA THR A 80 -1.62 8.06 18.76
C THR A 80 -2.43 7.71 19.99
N SER A 81 -1.74 7.46 21.10
CA SER A 81 -2.33 7.17 22.40
C SER A 81 -2.61 8.42 23.23
N HIS A 82 -1.90 9.51 22.97
CA HIS A 82 -2.10 10.79 23.62
C HIS A 82 -1.60 11.92 22.72
N THR A 83 -2.34 13.02 22.68
CA THR A 83 -1.97 14.23 21.92
C THR A 83 -1.90 15.40 22.89
N GLU A 84 -0.80 16.13 22.85
CA GLU A 84 -0.67 17.42 23.54
C GLU A 84 -0.70 18.54 22.51
N VAL A 85 -1.46 19.59 22.80
CA VAL A 85 -1.49 20.84 22.06
C VAL A 85 -1.02 21.93 23.02
N ALA A 86 -0.06 22.75 22.60
CA ALA A 86 0.46 23.83 23.41
C ALA A 86 0.85 25.02 22.54
N THR A 87 0.83 26.22 23.12
CA THR A 87 1.36 27.43 22.51
C THR A 87 2.44 28.01 23.40
N ALA A 88 3.59 28.36 22.81
CA ALA A 88 4.68 29.01 23.51
C ALA A 88 5.49 29.84 22.50
N GLU A 89 5.87 31.06 22.87
CA GLU A 89 6.73 31.94 22.06
C GLU A 89 6.23 32.16 20.62
N GLY A 90 4.91 32.21 20.43
CA GLY A 90 4.29 32.36 19.11
C GLY A 90 4.33 31.11 18.23
N LEU A 91 4.67 29.93 18.79
CA LEU A 91 4.65 28.65 18.10
C LEU A 91 3.50 27.78 18.61
N LEU A 92 2.79 27.16 17.67
CA LEU A 92 1.91 26.02 17.95
C LEU A 92 2.77 24.76 18.03
N THR A 93 2.73 24.04 19.15
CA THR A 93 3.38 22.74 19.31
C THR A 93 2.34 21.65 19.46
N LEU A 94 2.45 20.63 18.60
CA LEU A 94 1.67 19.40 18.66
C LEU A 94 2.61 18.24 18.98
N LYS A 95 2.31 17.47 20.03
CA LYS A 95 3.04 16.24 20.34
C LYS A 95 2.10 15.04 20.30
N PHE A 96 2.45 14.06 19.49
CA PHE A 96 1.72 12.81 19.33
C PHE A 96 2.52 11.68 19.94
N TYR A 97 1.98 11.04 20.97
CA TYR A 97 2.64 9.95 21.69
C TYR A 97 2.03 8.60 21.30
N ARG A 98 2.87 7.61 21.00
CA ARG A 98 2.49 6.20 20.84
C ARG A 98 3.09 5.38 21.96
N ARG A 99 2.31 4.45 22.54
CA ARG A 99 2.77 3.56 23.62
C ARG A 99 3.53 2.33 23.11
N THR A 100 3.11 1.72 22.01
CA THR A 100 3.65 0.42 21.57
C THR A 100 3.94 0.37 20.07
N PRO A 101 5.23 0.39 19.67
CA PRO A 101 6.38 0.81 20.48
C PRO A 101 6.25 2.26 20.96
N ARG A 102 7.09 2.64 21.94
CA ARG A 102 7.16 4.03 22.41
C ARG A 102 7.70 4.92 21.31
N GLU A 103 6.90 5.87 20.86
CA GLU A 103 7.27 6.83 19.82
C GLU A 103 6.69 8.20 20.16
N VAL A 104 7.41 9.26 19.81
CA VAL A 104 6.96 10.65 19.96
C VAL A 104 7.22 11.38 18.64
N LEU A 105 6.16 11.96 18.08
CA LEU A 105 6.26 12.91 16.98
C LEU A 105 5.87 14.29 17.48
N LYS A 106 6.83 15.23 17.47
CA LYS A 106 6.64 16.64 17.79
C LYS A 106 6.62 17.44 16.49
N ILE A 107 5.63 18.31 16.34
CA ILE A 107 5.49 19.24 15.22
C ILE A 107 5.36 20.64 15.81
N ALA A 108 6.20 21.57 15.38
CA ALA A 108 6.16 22.96 15.79
C ALA A 108 5.86 23.84 14.58
N CYS A 109 4.84 24.67 14.65
CA CYS A 109 4.40 25.53 13.55
C CYS A 109 4.49 27.00 13.93
N SER A 110 5.19 27.79 13.11
CA SER A 110 5.31 29.24 13.25
C SER A 110 4.17 30.00 12.55
N SER A 111 3.50 29.37 11.60
CA SER A 111 2.26 29.88 11.01
C SER A 111 1.32 28.74 10.65
N VAL A 112 0.02 29.00 10.75
CA VAL A 112 -1.06 28.09 10.34
C VAL A 112 -1.90 28.80 9.29
N TRP A 113 -1.95 28.24 8.09
CA TRP A 113 -2.71 28.81 6.97
C TRP A 113 -4.16 28.35 6.96
N TYR A 114 -4.41 27.10 7.37
CA TYR A 114 -5.77 26.64 7.64
C TYR A 114 -5.78 25.42 8.56
N VAL A 115 -6.92 25.24 9.22
CA VAL A 115 -7.33 24.00 9.89
C VAL A 115 -8.67 23.58 9.29
N ALA A 116 -8.73 22.39 8.70
CA ALA A 116 -9.95 21.79 8.17
C ALA A 116 -10.26 20.50 8.93
N TRP A 117 -11.54 20.18 9.09
CA TRP A 117 -11.96 18.94 9.72
C TRP A 117 -13.18 18.33 9.07
N VAL A 118 -13.29 17.00 9.16
CA VAL A 118 -14.44 16.23 8.72
C VAL A 118 -14.68 15.08 9.69
N ARG A 119 -15.94 14.86 10.09
CA ARG A 119 -16.40 13.68 10.81
C ARG A 119 -16.91 12.66 9.81
N PHE A 120 -16.31 11.48 9.80
CA PHE A 120 -16.71 10.35 8.96
C PHE A 120 -17.57 9.38 9.80
N PRO A 121 -18.91 9.47 9.75
CA PRO A 121 -19.77 8.55 10.50
C PRO A 121 -19.75 7.12 9.92
N GLU A 122 -19.39 6.98 8.64
CA GLU A 122 -19.37 5.70 7.92
C GLU A 122 -18.11 5.64 7.04
N GLU A 123 -17.33 4.56 7.19
CA GLU A 123 -16.09 4.35 6.42
C GLU A 123 -16.35 3.74 5.03
N GLY A 124 -17.55 3.17 4.81
CA GLY A 124 -17.86 2.36 3.63
C GLY A 124 -17.03 1.07 3.57
N ALA A 125 -17.46 0.08 2.79
CA ALA A 125 -16.70 -1.15 2.63
C ALA A 125 -15.57 -0.97 1.60
N PHE A 126 -14.32 -1.22 2.01
CA PHE A 126 -13.18 -1.33 1.11
C PHE A 126 -12.97 -2.79 0.70
N TRP A 127 -13.25 -3.13 -0.57
CA TRP A 127 -13.06 -4.48 -1.09
C TRP A 127 -11.69 -4.61 -1.77
N MET A 128 -10.78 -5.33 -1.11
CA MET A 128 -9.54 -5.81 -1.72
C MET A 128 -9.85 -7.15 -2.43
N TYR A 129 -9.86 -7.16 -3.78
CA TYR A 129 -10.44 -8.27 -4.54
C TYR A 129 -9.71 -9.62 -4.37
N MET A 130 -8.39 -9.64 -4.13
CA MET A 130 -7.64 -10.87 -3.86
C MET A 130 -6.19 -10.56 -3.40
N THR A 131 -5.58 -11.46 -2.62
CA THR A 131 -4.14 -11.41 -2.30
C THR A 131 -3.29 -11.98 -3.45
N GLU A 132 -1.96 -11.84 -3.40
CA GLU A 132 -1.05 -12.50 -4.36
C GLU A 132 -1.10 -14.03 -4.20
N ASP A 133 -1.28 -14.51 -2.95
CA ASP A 133 -1.48 -15.92 -2.64
C ASP A 133 -2.78 -16.47 -3.26
N ASP A 134 -3.88 -15.72 -3.16
CA ASP A 134 -5.13 -16.08 -3.83
C ASP A 134 -4.92 -16.14 -5.35
N LEU A 135 -4.21 -15.16 -5.95
CA LEU A 135 -3.97 -15.15 -7.39
C LEU A 135 -3.14 -16.38 -7.80
N ARG A 136 -2.10 -16.69 -7.04
CA ARG A 136 -1.27 -17.90 -7.21
C ARG A 136 -2.11 -19.17 -7.18
N ARG A 137 -2.96 -19.31 -6.17
CA ARG A 137 -3.90 -20.45 -6.04
C ARG A 137 -4.89 -20.51 -7.19
N ALA A 138 -5.44 -19.38 -7.64
CA ALA A 138 -6.35 -19.33 -8.77
C ALA A 138 -5.68 -19.82 -10.06
N VAL A 139 -4.45 -19.36 -10.33
CA VAL A 139 -3.65 -19.79 -11.48
C VAL A 139 -3.29 -21.27 -11.40
N ALA A 140 -2.97 -21.77 -10.20
CA ALA A 140 -2.67 -23.19 -9.98
C ALA A 140 -3.86 -24.10 -10.29
N LEU A 141 -5.07 -23.69 -9.86
CA LEU A 141 -6.29 -24.48 -10.01
C LEU A 141 -6.96 -24.33 -11.38
N HIS A 142 -6.83 -23.16 -12.02
CA HIS A 142 -7.53 -22.80 -13.26
C HIS A 142 -6.57 -22.25 -14.34
N PRO A 143 -5.49 -22.97 -14.70
CA PRO A 143 -4.51 -22.51 -15.67
C PRO A 143 -5.12 -22.30 -17.05
N ARG A 144 -6.08 -23.14 -17.47
CA ARG A 144 -6.73 -23.02 -18.76
C ARG A 144 -7.50 -21.71 -18.88
N GLU A 145 -8.27 -21.36 -17.85
CA GLU A 145 -9.10 -20.17 -17.82
C GLU A 145 -8.29 -18.88 -17.66
N LEU A 146 -7.14 -18.94 -16.99
CA LEU A 146 -6.33 -17.76 -16.64
C LEU A 146 -5.09 -17.55 -17.51
N LEU A 147 -4.48 -18.63 -18.02
CA LEU A 147 -3.28 -18.58 -18.86
C LEU A 147 -3.56 -18.93 -20.32
N GLY A 148 -4.73 -19.53 -20.61
CA GLY A 148 -5.13 -19.93 -21.97
C GLY A 148 -4.52 -21.25 -22.43
N GLU A 149 -3.92 -22.01 -21.53
CA GLU A 149 -3.30 -23.30 -21.80
C GLU A 149 -3.38 -24.23 -20.58
N ASP A 150 -3.39 -25.54 -20.83
CA ASP A 150 -3.34 -26.53 -19.76
C ASP A 150 -1.89 -26.69 -19.28
N ILE A 151 -1.64 -26.31 -18.03
CA ILE A 151 -0.36 -26.50 -17.33
C ILE A 151 -0.63 -27.32 -16.08
N ARG A 152 0.08 -28.45 -15.93
CA ARG A 152 -0.01 -29.26 -14.72
C ARG A 152 1.01 -28.76 -13.71
N PHE A 153 0.54 -28.02 -12.70
CA PHE A 153 1.38 -27.61 -11.57
C PHE A 153 1.53 -28.75 -10.56
N PHE A 154 2.74 -28.91 -10.02
CA PHE A 154 3.07 -29.94 -9.02
C PHE A 154 3.79 -29.40 -7.79
N ALA A 155 4.24 -28.14 -7.84
CA ALA A 155 4.69 -27.44 -6.65
C ALA A 155 4.24 -25.98 -6.70
N GLU A 156 3.74 -25.55 -5.56
CA GLU A 156 3.57 -24.15 -5.20
C GLU A 156 4.82 -23.72 -4.44
N GLU A 157 5.24 -22.47 -4.60
CA GLU A 157 6.20 -21.86 -3.68
C GLU A 157 7.55 -22.63 -3.63
N LYS A 158 8.01 -23.13 -4.79
CA LYS A 158 9.16 -24.01 -4.94
C LYS A 158 10.45 -23.24 -4.65
N ARG A 159 11.25 -23.76 -3.70
CA ARG A 159 12.62 -23.25 -3.45
C ARG A 159 13.55 -23.56 -4.62
N THR A 160 14.33 -22.57 -4.99
CA THR A 160 15.33 -22.57 -6.07
C THR A 160 16.59 -21.84 -5.59
N PRO A 161 17.75 -22.01 -6.23
CA PRO A 161 18.93 -21.22 -5.94
C PRO A 161 18.68 -19.70 -6.00
N SER A 162 17.89 -19.23 -6.96
CA SER A 162 17.59 -17.80 -7.14
C SER A 162 16.43 -17.29 -6.27
N GLY A 163 15.83 -18.12 -5.40
CA GLY A 163 14.74 -17.73 -4.50
C GLY A 163 13.58 -18.71 -4.50
N LYS A 164 12.35 -18.21 -4.37
CA LYS A 164 11.14 -19.05 -4.23
C LYS A 164 10.17 -18.74 -5.37
N ALA A 165 10.05 -19.66 -6.32
CA ALA A 165 9.17 -19.51 -7.48
C ALA A 165 7.71 -19.81 -7.09
N ASP A 166 6.76 -18.99 -7.55
CA ASP A 166 5.36 -19.09 -7.14
C ASP A 166 4.70 -20.40 -7.57
N LEU A 167 4.87 -20.81 -8.82
CA LEU A 167 4.38 -22.09 -9.34
C LEU A 167 5.40 -22.79 -10.23
N TYR A 168 5.43 -24.12 -10.12
CA TYR A 168 6.27 -25.00 -10.89
C TYR A 168 5.43 -26.13 -11.48
N GLY A 169 5.45 -26.26 -12.80
CA GLY A 169 4.58 -27.16 -13.56
C GLY A 169 5.21 -27.69 -14.86
N VAL A 170 4.45 -28.47 -15.64
CA VAL A 170 4.78 -28.84 -17.02
C VAL A 170 3.62 -28.50 -17.96
N ASP A 171 3.94 -28.10 -19.18
CA ASP A 171 2.96 -27.95 -20.25
C ASP A 171 2.67 -29.29 -20.96
N GLY A 172 1.70 -29.28 -21.88
CA GLY A 172 1.32 -30.47 -22.67
C GLY A 172 2.41 -31.03 -23.59
N ARG A 173 3.55 -30.33 -23.76
CA ARG A 173 4.72 -30.80 -24.53
C ARG A 173 5.83 -31.33 -23.63
N GLY A 174 5.61 -31.36 -22.31
CA GLY A 174 6.59 -31.80 -21.33
C GLY A 174 7.68 -30.76 -21.02
N ASN A 175 7.52 -29.50 -21.44
CA ASN A 175 8.45 -28.44 -21.04
C ASN A 175 8.18 -28.05 -19.58
N ILE A 176 9.24 -27.70 -18.86
CA ILE A 176 9.12 -27.13 -17.52
C ILE A 176 8.51 -25.73 -17.65
N VAL A 177 7.53 -25.43 -16.81
CA VAL A 177 6.89 -24.11 -16.73
C VAL A 177 7.09 -23.54 -15.33
N ILE A 178 7.68 -22.36 -15.27
CA ILE A 178 7.81 -21.57 -14.04
C ILE A 178 6.92 -20.35 -14.19
N VAL A 179 6.07 -20.11 -13.19
CA VAL A 179 5.19 -18.94 -13.18
C VAL A 179 5.55 -18.06 -11.99
N GLU A 180 5.62 -16.76 -12.24
CA GLU A 180 5.69 -15.71 -11.23
C GLU A 180 4.39 -14.90 -11.32
N VAL A 181 3.68 -14.73 -10.20
CA VAL A 181 2.44 -13.94 -10.14
C VAL A 181 2.70 -12.57 -9.52
N LYS A 182 2.02 -11.55 -10.05
CA LYS A 182 1.92 -10.23 -9.42
C LYS A 182 0.48 -9.77 -9.41
N ARG A 183 -0.03 -9.41 -8.23
CA ARG A 183 -1.40 -8.87 -8.10
C ARG A 183 -1.54 -7.42 -8.60
N VAL A 184 -0.43 -6.74 -8.87
CA VAL A 184 -0.35 -5.37 -9.38
C VAL A 184 0.37 -5.33 -10.71
N ARG A 185 0.44 -4.15 -11.34
CA ARG A 185 1.24 -3.94 -12.57
C ARG A 185 2.67 -4.42 -12.33
N ALA A 186 3.14 -5.36 -13.15
CA ALA A 186 4.47 -5.91 -13.05
C ALA A 186 5.53 -4.93 -13.59
N ASP A 187 6.70 -4.94 -12.95
CA ASP A 187 7.85 -4.11 -13.29
C ASP A 187 9.07 -4.98 -13.63
N GLU A 188 10.23 -4.34 -13.89
CA GLU A 188 11.46 -5.06 -14.26
C GLU A 188 11.98 -5.99 -13.17
N SER A 189 11.65 -5.72 -11.90
CA SER A 189 12.06 -6.59 -10.78
C SER A 189 11.41 -7.96 -10.92
N ALA A 190 10.11 -8.01 -11.25
CA ALA A 190 9.39 -9.27 -11.46
C ALA A 190 9.97 -10.06 -12.64
N VAL A 191 10.39 -9.38 -13.71
CA VAL A 191 11.02 -10.02 -14.87
C VAL A 191 12.37 -10.65 -14.51
N ARG A 192 13.22 -9.91 -13.77
CA ARG A 192 14.53 -10.41 -13.33
C ARG A 192 14.42 -11.59 -12.37
N GLN A 193 13.41 -11.57 -11.51
CA GLN A 193 13.11 -12.65 -10.59
C GLN A 193 12.75 -13.93 -11.36
N LEU A 194 11.80 -13.83 -12.31
CA LEU A 194 11.42 -14.94 -13.18
C LEU A 194 12.60 -15.44 -14.03
N GLU A 195 13.40 -14.53 -14.58
CA GLU A 195 14.62 -14.87 -15.32
C GLU A 195 15.60 -15.69 -14.46
N GLY A 196 15.80 -15.32 -13.20
CA GLY A 196 16.64 -16.05 -12.26
C GLY A 196 16.20 -17.50 -12.13
N TYR A 197 14.90 -17.73 -11.90
CA TYR A 197 14.36 -19.08 -11.76
C TYR A 197 14.49 -19.93 -13.02
N VAL A 198 14.33 -19.34 -14.20
CA VAL A 198 14.53 -20.04 -15.47
C VAL A 198 16.00 -20.41 -15.66
N ARG A 199 16.92 -19.52 -15.29
CA ARG A 199 18.39 -19.73 -15.40
C ARG A 199 18.97 -20.71 -14.39
N ASP A 200 18.23 -21.04 -13.32
CA ASP A 200 18.64 -22.09 -12.38
C ASP A 200 18.66 -23.50 -13.01
N TYR A 201 18.12 -23.65 -14.22
CA TYR A 201 18.11 -24.91 -14.97
C TYR A 201 19.23 -24.97 -16.01
N PRO A 202 19.77 -26.16 -16.31
CA PRO A 202 20.75 -26.35 -17.39
C PRO A 202 20.19 -25.87 -18.73
N THR A 203 21.06 -25.37 -19.60
CA THR A 203 20.68 -24.82 -20.91
C THR A 203 20.00 -25.83 -21.84
N GLN A 204 20.23 -27.14 -21.63
CA GLN A 204 19.56 -28.20 -22.38
C GLN A 204 18.11 -28.44 -21.93
N ALA A 205 17.73 -27.98 -20.74
CA ALA A 205 16.37 -28.10 -20.25
C ALA A 205 15.45 -27.11 -20.99
N LYS A 206 14.30 -27.61 -21.45
CA LYS A 206 13.27 -26.76 -22.04
C LYS A 206 12.43 -26.14 -20.92
N VAL A 207 12.73 -24.88 -20.59
CA VAL A 207 12.08 -24.13 -19.52
C VAL A 207 11.38 -22.91 -20.10
N ARG A 208 10.10 -22.74 -19.77
CA ARG A 208 9.28 -21.56 -20.06
C ARG A 208 9.07 -20.79 -18.77
N GLY A 209 9.31 -19.48 -18.80
CA GLY A 209 8.97 -18.57 -17.71
C GLY A 209 7.78 -17.71 -18.09
N ILE A 210 6.72 -17.74 -17.30
CA ILE A 210 5.50 -16.96 -17.53
C ILE A 210 5.28 -15.97 -16.38
N LEU A 211 5.28 -14.68 -16.69
CA LEU A 211 4.89 -13.62 -15.76
C LEU A 211 3.39 -13.35 -15.87
N VAL A 212 2.67 -13.51 -14.76
CA VAL A 212 1.21 -13.37 -14.69
C VAL A 212 0.85 -12.15 -13.87
N ALA A 213 0.26 -11.14 -14.50
CA ALA A 213 -0.12 -9.90 -13.82
C ALA A 213 -1.29 -9.19 -14.51
N PRO A 214 -2.03 -8.29 -13.84
CA PRO A 214 -3.11 -7.53 -14.46
C PRO A 214 -2.63 -6.55 -15.53
N ASP A 215 -1.36 -6.12 -15.45
CA ASP A 215 -0.70 -5.24 -16.40
C ASP A 215 0.84 -5.35 -16.26
N ILE A 216 1.59 -4.79 -17.21
CA ILE A 216 3.06 -4.76 -17.23
C ILE A 216 3.56 -3.37 -17.65
N SER A 217 4.69 -2.91 -17.11
CA SER A 217 5.33 -1.67 -17.55
C SER A 217 5.99 -1.82 -18.93
N ASP A 218 6.13 -0.75 -19.70
CA ASP A 218 6.76 -0.82 -21.03
C ASP A 218 8.23 -1.25 -20.95
N ALA A 219 8.93 -0.81 -19.91
CA ALA A 219 10.31 -1.23 -19.64
C ALA A 219 10.39 -2.73 -19.32
N ALA A 220 9.49 -3.22 -18.45
CA ALA A 220 9.41 -4.64 -18.12
C ALA A 220 9.03 -5.50 -19.32
N ARG A 221 8.09 -5.04 -20.17
CA ARG A 221 7.71 -5.74 -21.41
C ARG A 221 8.90 -5.91 -22.36
N ARG A 222 9.64 -4.83 -22.63
CA ARG A 222 10.86 -4.88 -23.46
C ARG A 222 11.90 -5.83 -22.88
N LEU A 223 12.11 -5.80 -21.56
CA LEU A 223 13.04 -6.70 -20.88
C LEU A 223 12.58 -8.16 -21.01
N LEU A 224 11.32 -8.44 -20.73
CA LEU A 224 10.70 -9.77 -20.79
C LEU A 224 10.85 -10.39 -22.19
N GLU A 225 10.55 -9.61 -23.24
CA GLU A 225 10.72 -10.02 -24.64
C GLU A 225 12.19 -10.30 -24.97
N SER A 226 13.12 -9.44 -24.53
CA SER A 226 14.56 -9.64 -24.73
C SER A 226 15.13 -10.88 -24.03
N ARG A 227 14.41 -11.43 -23.04
CA ARG A 227 14.78 -12.64 -22.30
C ARG A 227 14.07 -13.90 -22.78
N GLY A 228 13.21 -13.80 -23.80
CA GLY A 228 12.42 -14.94 -24.27
C GLY A 228 11.44 -15.47 -23.21
N LEU A 229 11.01 -14.60 -22.29
CA LEU A 229 10.01 -14.91 -21.28
C LEU A 229 8.61 -14.53 -21.79
N GLU A 230 7.58 -15.09 -21.18
CA GLU A 230 6.19 -14.93 -21.60
C GLU A 230 5.43 -14.04 -20.62
N PHE A 231 4.46 -13.27 -21.13
CA PHE A 231 3.55 -12.48 -20.30
C PHE A 231 2.11 -12.95 -20.51
N ARG A 232 1.40 -13.20 -19.41
CA ARG A 232 -0.04 -13.49 -19.41
C ARG A 232 -0.77 -12.46 -18.58
N ARG A 233 -1.62 -11.68 -19.25
CA ARG A 233 -2.50 -10.74 -18.57
C ARG A 233 -3.62 -11.49 -17.86
N VAL A 234 -3.85 -11.19 -16.59
CA VAL A 234 -4.94 -11.78 -15.80
C VAL A 234 -5.98 -10.73 -15.39
N ASP A 235 -7.26 -11.08 -15.49
CA ASP A 235 -8.34 -10.30 -14.87
C ASP A 235 -8.53 -10.79 -13.43
N LEU A 236 -8.24 -9.91 -12.45
CA LEU A 236 -8.33 -10.25 -11.03
C LEU A 236 -9.77 -10.59 -10.60
N LYS A 237 -10.80 -9.99 -11.22
CA LYS A 237 -12.20 -10.32 -10.91
C LYS A 237 -12.53 -11.73 -11.39
N LYS A 238 -12.05 -12.09 -12.59
CA LYS A 238 -12.19 -13.46 -13.11
C LYS A 238 -11.47 -14.47 -12.22
N ALA A 239 -10.22 -14.21 -11.87
CA ALA A 239 -9.43 -15.07 -10.98
C ALA A 239 -10.11 -15.28 -9.62
N TYR A 240 -10.63 -14.19 -9.02
CA TYR A 240 -11.39 -14.28 -7.77
C TYR A 240 -12.69 -15.10 -7.92
N SER A 241 -13.41 -14.94 -9.03
CA SER A 241 -14.65 -15.70 -9.26
C SER A 241 -14.43 -17.20 -9.38
N LEU A 242 -13.28 -17.64 -9.92
CA LEU A 242 -12.94 -19.05 -10.09
C LEU A 242 -12.59 -19.73 -8.76
N LEU A 243 -12.07 -18.98 -7.78
CA LEU A 243 -11.77 -19.52 -6.45
C LEU A 243 -13.01 -19.76 -5.58
N LYS A 244 -14.17 -19.17 -5.91
CA LYS A 244 -15.39 -19.40 -5.13
C LYS A 244 -15.91 -20.81 -5.42
N PRO A 245 -16.06 -21.69 -4.41
CA PRO A 245 -16.73 -22.96 -4.60
C PRO A 245 -18.16 -22.70 -5.07
N GLY A 246 -18.63 -23.50 -6.04
CA GLY A 246 -20.02 -23.46 -6.49
C GLY A 246 -21.00 -23.71 -5.35
N ARG A 247 -21.50 -22.63 -4.73
CA ARG A 247 -22.76 -22.58 -3.98
C ARG A 247 -23.23 -21.13 -3.91
N GLY A 248 -24.48 -20.92 -4.33
CA GLY A 248 -25.10 -19.62 -4.49
C GLY A 248 -25.03 -18.75 -3.24
N ARG A 249 -24.21 -17.71 -3.31
CA ARG A 249 -24.58 -16.41 -2.76
C ARG A 249 -24.36 -15.35 -3.81
N SER A 250 -25.48 -14.82 -4.29
CA SER A 250 -25.51 -13.63 -5.11
C SER A 250 -25.13 -12.45 -4.22
N VAL A 251 -24.53 -11.41 -4.80
CA VAL A 251 -24.25 -10.14 -4.11
C VAL A 251 -25.53 -9.50 -3.56
N LEU A 252 -26.70 -9.94 -4.02
CA LEU A 252 -28.02 -9.54 -3.50
C LEU A 252 -28.36 -10.10 -2.10
N ASP A 253 -27.61 -11.08 -1.58
CA ASP A 253 -27.90 -11.65 -0.25
C ASP A 253 -27.37 -10.78 0.92
N PHE A 254 -26.78 -9.61 0.61
CA PHE A 254 -26.25 -8.64 1.57
C PHE A 254 -26.76 -7.20 1.35
N LEU A 255 -27.77 -7.01 0.49
CA LEU A 255 -28.59 -5.79 0.43
C LEU A 255 -29.85 -5.98 1.28
#